data_AF-Q465T5-F1
#
_entry.id   AF-Q465T5-F1
#
_cell.length_a   1.000
_cell.length_b   1.000
_cell.length_c   1.000
_cell.angle_alpha   90.00
_cell.angle_beta   90.00
_cell.angle_gamma   90.00
#
_symmetry.space_group_name_H-M   'P 1'
#
loop_
_entity.id
_entity.type
_entity.pdbx_description
1 polymer ?
#
loop_
_entity_poly.entity_id
_entity_poly.type
_entity_poly.pdbx_seq_one_letter_code
_entity_poly.pdbx_strand_id
1 'polypeptide(L)'
;MEESIDNNNKMCTEIRRAFLKYIVLKIIKEKPTHGYDIIKTVELRSNGRWIPSAGSIYPILEKLESKGFIQSEGIERRKVYTITPKGVKGLDRMTQEKLELLNEMSRIVNNVIEGNDNSDAEGKIGNAHDVRQKSETAHDCDFQNQEDEKEKNRR
;
A
#
# COMPACT_ATOMS: atom_id res chain seq x y z
N MET A 1 -5.62 34.22 -8.18
CA MET A 1 -5.79 33.37 -9.39
C MET A 1 -5.00 32.12 -9.11
N GLU A 2 -5.67 31.08 -8.61
CA GLU A 2 -5.04 29.82 -8.27
C GLU A 2 -4.98 29.00 -9.55
N GLU A 3 -3.77 28.75 -10.07
CA GLU A 3 -3.57 27.95 -11.28
C GLU A 3 -4.23 26.59 -11.12
N SER A 4 -5.21 26.31 -11.98
CA SER A 4 -5.83 25.00 -12.07
C SER A 4 -4.76 23.99 -12.47
N ILE A 5 -4.33 23.15 -11.53
CA ILE A 5 -3.49 21.99 -11.85
C ILE A 5 -4.28 21.13 -12.81
N ASP A 6 -3.77 21.07 -14.03
CA ASP A 6 -4.44 20.54 -15.19
C ASP A 6 -4.86 19.09 -14.95
N ASN A 7 -6.17 18.87 -14.76
CA ASN A 7 -6.74 17.53 -14.56
C ASN A 7 -6.64 16.66 -15.82
N ASN A 8 -6.11 17.20 -16.93
CA ASN A 8 -5.88 16.49 -18.19
C ASN A 8 -4.44 16.01 -18.42
N ASN A 9 -3.54 16.13 -17.43
CA ASN A 9 -2.21 15.54 -17.57
C ASN A 9 -2.26 14.00 -17.42
N LYS A 10 -2.05 13.29 -18.53
CA LYS A 10 -2.02 11.82 -18.61
C LYS A 10 -1.05 11.19 -17.60
N MET A 11 0.11 11.80 -17.37
CA MET A 11 1.10 11.32 -16.40
C MET A 11 0.58 11.41 -14.96
N CYS A 12 0.01 12.55 -14.57
CA CYS A 12 -0.57 12.73 -13.24
C CYS A 12 -1.69 11.72 -12.98
N THR A 13 -2.51 11.42 -13.99
CA THR A 13 -3.59 10.44 -13.88
C THR A 13 -3.05 9.03 -13.60
N GLU A 14 -2.03 8.58 -14.32
CA GLU A 14 -1.45 7.25 -14.11
C GLU A 14 -0.74 7.13 -12.76
N ILE A 15 -0.01 8.16 -12.33
CA ILE A 15 0.62 8.20 -11.00
C ILE A 15 -0.46 8.14 -9.91
N ARG A 16 -1.51 8.98 -9.99
CA ARG A 16 -2.62 8.96 -9.02
C ARG A 16 -3.25 7.58 -8.94
N ARG A 17 -3.52 6.93 -10.08
CA ARG A 17 -4.07 5.57 -10.12
C ARG A 17 -3.13 4.55 -9.47
N ALA A 18 -1.82 4.66 -9.72
CA ALA A 18 -0.81 3.77 -9.15
C ALA A 18 -0.71 3.87 -7.62
N PHE A 19 -1.05 5.03 -7.04
CA PHE A 19 -1.01 5.28 -5.60
C PHE A 19 -2.39 5.16 -4.91
N LEU A 20 -3.49 5.25 -5.65
CA LEU A 20 -4.84 5.34 -5.08
C LEU A 20 -5.15 4.18 -4.12
N LYS A 21 -4.79 2.94 -4.48
CA LYS A 21 -4.99 1.76 -3.62
C LYS A 21 -4.27 1.88 -2.27
N TYR A 22 -3.04 2.39 -2.28
CA TYR A 22 -2.26 2.64 -1.07
C TYR A 22 -2.95 3.70 -0.20
N ILE A 23 -3.39 4.79 -0.82
CA ILE A 23 -4.05 5.91 -0.14
C ILE A 23 -5.38 5.47 0.50
N VAL A 24 -6.20 4.72 -0.25
CA VAL A 24 -7.47 4.16 0.25
C VAL A 24 -7.23 3.30 1.50
N LEU A 25 -6.29 2.36 1.43
CA LEU A 25 -5.99 1.48 2.56
C LEU A 25 -5.40 2.25 3.76
N LYS A 26 -4.57 3.26 3.50
CA LYS A 26 -4.01 4.14 4.53
C LYS A 26 -5.10 4.91 5.27
N ILE A 27 -6.10 5.44 4.57
CA ILE A 27 -7.24 6.16 5.18
C ILE A 27 -8.05 5.20 6.06
N ILE A 28 -8.36 4.00 5.56
CA ILE A 28 -9.13 2.99 6.32
C ILE A 28 -8.37 2.52 7.57
N LYS A 29 -7.02 2.55 7.57
CA LYS A 29 -6.22 2.23 8.77
C LYS A 29 -6.44 3.21 9.91
N GLU A 30 -6.77 4.47 9.63
CA GLU A 30 -6.90 5.51 10.65
C GLU A 30 -8.20 5.36 11.46
N LYS A 31 -9.29 4.95 10.80
CA LYS A 31 -10.58 4.68 11.44
C LYS A 31 -11.51 3.90 10.50
N PRO A 32 -12.53 3.20 11.03
CA PRO A 32 -13.63 2.69 10.21
C PRO A 32 -14.22 3.81 9.35
N THR A 33 -14.32 3.59 8.04
CA THR A 33 -14.60 4.66 7.06
C THR A 33 -15.56 4.21 5.96
N HIS A 34 -16.48 5.08 5.53
CA HIS A 34 -17.34 4.84 4.37
C HIS A 34 -16.64 5.17 3.03
N GLY A 35 -17.09 4.56 1.94
CA GLY A 35 -16.54 4.81 0.60
C GLY A 35 -16.56 6.30 0.19
N TYR A 36 -17.63 7.02 0.53
CA TYR A 36 -17.75 8.45 0.27
C TYR A 36 -16.77 9.30 1.10
N ASP A 37 -16.56 8.94 2.37
CA ASP A 37 -15.64 9.66 3.25
C ASP A 37 -14.20 9.55 2.78
N ILE A 38 -13.84 8.44 2.11
CA ILE A 38 -12.54 8.27 1.47
C ILE A 38 -12.35 9.30 0.35
N ILE A 39 -13.35 9.49 -0.52
CA ILE A 39 -13.32 10.50 -1.58
C ILE A 39 -13.09 11.88 -0.98
N LYS A 40 -13.88 12.24 0.05
CA LYS A 40 -13.78 13.53 0.73
C LYS A 40 -12.45 13.73 1.44
N THR A 41 -11.91 12.67 2.03
CA THR A 41 -10.60 12.72 2.70
C THR A 41 -9.48 12.96 1.69
N VAL A 42 -9.52 12.33 0.51
CA VAL A 42 -8.54 12.57 -0.55
C VAL A 42 -8.63 13.99 -1.12
N GLU A 43 -9.85 14.47 -1.37
CA GLU A 43 -10.11 15.86 -1.80
C GLU A 43 -9.53 16.85 -0.79
N LEU A 44 -9.85 16.70 0.50
CA LEU A 44 -9.38 17.58 1.56
C LEU A 44 -7.85 17.56 1.71
N ARG A 45 -7.24 16.37 1.80
CA ARG A 45 -5.79 16.22 2.01
C ARG A 45 -4.95 16.59 0.80
N SER A 46 -5.56 16.63 -0.38
CA SER A 46 -4.91 17.12 -1.61
C SER A 46 -5.09 18.63 -1.83
N ASN A 47 -5.75 19.35 -0.91
CA ASN A 47 -6.16 20.75 -1.07
C ASN A 47 -7.03 20.95 -2.32
N GLY A 48 -7.98 20.05 -2.56
CA GLY A 48 -8.88 20.10 -3.73
C GLY A 48 -8.22 19.71 -5.06
N ARG A 49 -6.91 19.43 -5.10
CA ARG A 49 -6.16 19.13 -6.33
C ARG A 49 -6.49 17.77 -6.94
N TRP A 50 -7.11 16.88 -6.18
CA TRP A 50 -7.51 15.58 -6.68
C TRP A 50 -8.77 15.08 -5.98
N ILE A 51 -9.80 14.84 -6.78
CA ILE A 51 -11.05 14.23 -6.34
C ILE A 51 -11.19 12.90 -7.09
N PRO A 52 -10.91 11.74 -6.45
CA PRO A 52 -11.09 10.45 -7.09
C PRO A 52 -12.57 10.19 -7.33
N SER A 53 -12.92 9.64 -8.50
CA SER A 53 -14.30 9.30 -8.81
C SER A 53 -14.76 8.06 -8.04
N ALA A 54 -16.07 7.93 -7.82
CA ALA A 54 -16.68 6.71 -7.28
C ALA A 54 -16.24 5.46 -8.06
N GLY A 55 -16.24 5.55 -9.40
CA GLY A 55 -15.79 4.47 -10.28
C GLY A 55 -14.33 4.07 -10.15
N SER A 56 -13.49 4.88 -9.49
CA SER A 56 -12.12 4.51 -9.13
C SER A 56 -11.99 3.92 -7.72
N ILE A 57 -12.85 4.34 -6.78
CA ILE A 57 -12.80 3.95 -5.38
C ILE A 57 -13.45 2.59 -5.14
N TYR A 58 -14.68 2.38 -5.60
CA TYR A 58 -15.44 1.17 -5.26
C TYR A 58 -14.80 -0.13 -5.80
N PRO A 59 -14.25 -0.18 -7.04
CA PRO A 59 -13.51 -1.35 -7.50
C PRO A 59 -12.23 -1.62 -6.69
N ILE A 60 -11.63 -0.59 -6.08
CA ILE A 60 -10.48 -0.77 -5.18
C ILE A 60 -10.94 -1.37 -3.87
N LEU A 61 -12.04 -0.89 -3.30
CA LEU A 61 -12.63 -1.44 -2.07
C LEU A 61 -12.96 -2.91 -2.24
N GLU A 62 -13.63 -3.29 -3.33
CA GLU A 62 -13.91 -4.70 -3.67
C GLU A 62 -12.64 -5.55 -3.76
N LYS A 63 -11.59 -5.02 -4.41
CA LYS A 63 -10.29 -5.71 -4.53
C LYS A 63 -9.54 -5.83 -3.20
N LEU A 64 -9.66 -4.84 -2.31
CA LEU A 64 -9.05 -4.90 -0.99
C LEU A 64 -9.80 -5.88 -0.09
N GLU A 65 -11.14 -5.88 -0.17
CA GLU A 65 -12.01 -6.78 0.59
C GLU A 65 -11.84 -8.24 0.16
N SER A 66 -11.91 -8.52 -1.14
CA SER A 66 -11.66 -9.87 -1.69
C SER A 66 -10.28 -10.42 -1.37
N LYS A 67 -9.26 -9.55 -1.22
CA LYS A 67 -7.91 -9.95 -0.79
C LYS A 67 -7.78 -10.08 0.73
N GLY A 68 -8.82 -9.74 1.50
CA GLY A 68 -8.85 -9.77 2.95
C GLY A 68 -8.00 -8.69 3.61
N PHE A 69 -7.70 -7.59 2.91
CA PHE A 69 -7.01 -6.44 3.50
C PHE A 69 -7.94 -5.52 4.29
N ILE A 70 -9.21 -5.52 3.93
CA ILE A 70 -10.27 -4.82 4.66
C ILE A 70 -11.45 -5.77 4.84
N GLN A 71 -12.31 -5.47 5.80
CA GLN A 71 -13.62 -6.09 5.97
C GLN A 71 -14.70 -4.99 5.93
N SER A 72 -15.91 -5.33 5.50
CA SER A 72 -17.04 -4.40 5.54
C SER A 72 -18.16 -4.87 6.45
N GLU A 73 -18.83 -3.91 7.09
CA GLU A 73 -20.05 -4.10 7.88
C GLU A 73 -21.18 -3.26 7.29
N GLY A 74 -22.39 -3.81 7.24
CA GLY A 74 -23.59 -3.14 6.72
C GLY A 74 -23.99 -3.55 5.30
N ILE A 75 -25.06 -2.92 4.80
CA ILE A 75 -25.66 -3.19 3.49
C ILE A 75 -25.14 -2.24 2.43
N GLU A 76 -24.70 -2.81 1.31
CA GLU A 76 -24.29 -2.16 0.04
C GLU A 76 -23.89 -0.67 0.14
N ARG A 77 -24.85 0.27 0.06
CA ARG A 77 -24.60 1.72 0.05
C ARG A 77 -24.18 2.34 1.38
N ARG A 78 -24.27 1.60 2.49
CA ARG A 78 -23.90 2.04 3.85
C ARG A 78 -22.78 1.21 4.46
N LYS A 79 -22.02 0.48 3.63
CA LYS A 79 -20.86 -0.28 4.10
C LYS A 79 -19.85 0.63 4.82
N VAL A 80 -19.45 0.21 6.01
CA VAL A 80 -18.30 0.74 6.74
C VAL A 80 -17.15 -0.21 6.53
N TYR A 81 -15.98 0.30 6.13
CA TYR A 81 -14.78 -0.52 5.92
C TYR A 81 -13.81 -0.36 7.07
N THR A 82 -13.25 -1.49 7.52
CA THR A 82 -12.24 -1.55 8.59
C THR A 82 -11.04 -2.35 8.11
N ILE A 83 -9.82 -1.91 8.45
CA ILE A 83 -8.60 -2.63 8.07
C ILE A 83 -8.45 -3.93 8.87
N THR A 84 -7.97 -4.99 8.23
CA THR A 84 -7.65 -6.25 8.91
C THR A 84 -6.18 -6.31 9.34
N PRO A 85 -5.77 -7.26 10.21
CA PRO A 85 -4.34 -7.48 10.50
C PRO A 85 -3.50 -7.77 9.25
N LYS A 86 -4.07 -8.50 8.27
CA LYS A 86 -3.45 -8.74 6.97
C LYS A 86 -3.30 -7.43 6.17
N GLY A 87 -4.31 -6.58 6.23
CA GLY A 87 -4.31 -5.24 5.63
C GLY A 87 -3.21 -4.35 6.21
N VAL A 88 -2.99 -4.38 7.53
CA VAL A 88 -1.93 -3.60 8.18
C VAL A 88 -0.55 -4.02 7.65
N LYS A 89 -0.24 -5.32 7.65
CA LYS A 89 1.02 -5.84 7.09
C LYS A 89 1.16 -5.49 5.59
N GLY A 90 0.07 -5.62 4.84
CA GLY A 90 0.02 -5.25 3.43
C GLY A 90 0.31 -3.77 3.19
N LEU A 91 -0.24 -2.89 4.03
CA LEU A 91 0.00 -1.45 3.96
C LEU A 91 1.46 -1.11 4.25
N ASP A 92 2.07 -1.74 5.26
CA ASP A 92 3.46 -1.47 5.61
C ASP A 92 4.38 -1.84 4.44
N ARG A 93 4.15 -3.00 3.80
CA ARG A 93 4.86 -3.38 2.56
C ARG A 93 4.64 -2.38 1.43
N MET A 94 3.39 -1.99 1.16
CA MET A 94 3.08 -1.00 0.12
C MET A 94 3.76 0.34 0.41
N THR A 95 3.88 0.74 1.68
CA THR A 95 4.55 1.98 2.08
C THR A 95 6.02 1.94 1.68
N GLN A 96 6.72 0.83 1.98
CA GLN A 96 8.12 0.66 1.60
C GLN A 96 8.29 0.69 0.07
N GLU A 97 7.50 -0.11 -0.66
CA GLU A 97 7.54 -0.17 -2.14
C GLU A 97 7.31 1.22 -2.77
N LYS A 98 6.39 2.02 -2.20
CA LYS A 98 6.10 3.37 -2.72
C LYS A 98 7.20 4.37 -2.42
N LEU A 99 7.79 4.34 -1.23
CA LEU A 99 8.90 5.23 -0.87
C LEU A 99 10.14 4.93 -1.71
N GLU A 100 10.47 3.65 -1.88
CA GLU A 100 11.58 3.21 -2.73
C GLU A 100 11.40 3.68 -4.17
N LEU A 101 10.21 3.47 -4.75
CA LEU A 101 9.89 3.94 -6.10
C LEU A 101 10.03 5.47 -6.24
N LEU A 102 9.52 6.24 -5.27
CA LEU A 102 9.62 7.70 -5.32
C LEU A 102 11.07 8.19 -5.25
N ASN A 103 11.87 7.59 -4.37
CA ASN A 103 13.28 7.92 -4.24
C ASN A 103 14.04 7.58 -5.52
N GLU A 104 13.79 6.41 -6.10
CA GLU A 104 14.46 5.99 -7.33
C GLU A 104 14.10 6.88 -8.52
N MET A 105 12.81 7.18 -8.69
CA MET A 105 12.37 8.10 -9.75
C MET A 105 12.96 9.50 -9.56
N SER A 106 13.06 9.99 -8.32
CA SER A 106 13.72 11.27 -8.05
C SER A 106 15.19 11.26 -8.45
N ARG A 107 15.94 10.18 -8.17
CA ARG A 107 17.34 10.06 -8.59
C ARG A 107 17.48 10.06 -10.10
N ILE A 108 16.66 9.27 -10.80
CA ILE A 108 16.68 9.18 -12.26
C ILE A 108 16.41 10.55 -12.87
N VAL A 109 15.35 11.23 -12.42
CA VAL A 109 14.99 12.56 -12.93
C VAL A 109 16.11 13.56 -12.69
N ASN A 110 16.70 13.58 -11.49
CA ASN A 110 17.82 14.49 -11.19
C ASN A 110 19.03 14.21 -12.08
N ASN A 111 19.44 12.94 -12.21
CA ASN A 111 20.60 12.57 -13.04
C ASN A 111 20.39 12.92 -14.52
N VAL A 112 19.18 12.72 -15.05
CA VAL A 112 18.83 13.03 -16.45
C VAL A 112 18.76 14.54 -16.69
N ILE A 113 18.19 15.31 -15.76
CA ILE A 113 18.06 16.77 -15.90
C ILE A 113 19.42 17.45 -15.73
N GLU A 114 20.23 17.01 -14.77
CA GLU A 114 21.53 17.61 -14.47
C GLU A 114 22.63 17.21 -15.47
N GLY A 115 22.30 16.38 -16.47
CA GLY A 115 23.24 16.00 -17.53
C GLY A 115 24.47 15.28 -17.00
N ASN A 116 24.30 14.47 -15.94
CA ASN A 116 25.40 13.73 -15.36
C ASN A 116 25.64 12.48 -16.22
N ASP A 117 26.24 12.69 -17.39
CA ASP A 117 26.87 11.65 -18.20
C ASP A 117 28.04 11.11 -17.37
N ASN A 118 27.77 10.17 -16.46
CA ASN A 118 28.81 9.40 -15.78
C ASN A 118 29.47 8.47 -16.82
N SER A 119 30.29 9.04 -17.71
CA SER A 119 31.22 8.27 -18.55
C SER A 119 32.51 7.93 -17.80
N ASP A 120 32.75 8.47 -16.60
CA ASP A 120 33.96 8.22 -15.81
C ASP A 120 33.62 7.79 -14.38
N ALA A 121 33.28 6.50 -14.19
CA ALA A 121 33.25 5.88 -12.87
C ALA A 121 33.68 4.40 -12.94
N GLU A 122 34.92 4.15 -13.35
CA GLU A 122 35.64 3.00 -12.81
C GLU A 122 35.85 3.22 -11.29
N GLY A 123 35.35 2.29 -10.48
CA GLY A 123 35.83 2.08 -9.12
C GLY A 123 35.07 2.80 -7.99
N LYS A 124 33.99 2.16 -7.51
CA LYS A 124 33.73 1.84 -6.09
C LYS A 124 32.41 1.07 -5.94
N ILE A 125 32.47 -0.22 -6.24
CA ILE A 125 31.61 -1.20 -5.57
C ILE A 125 32.16 -1.37 -4.15
N GLY A 126 31.73 -0.49 -3.25
CA GLY A 126 32.01 -0.54 -1.81
C GLY A 126 30.75 -1.00 -1.08
N ASN A 127 30.77 -2.27 -0.68
CA ASN A 127 29.76 -3.04 0.04
C ASN A 127 28.86 -2.29 1.03
N ALA A 128 27.56 -2.61 0.96
CA ALA A 128 26.69 -2.69 2.13
C ALA A 128 25.76 -3.91 2.01
N HIS A 129 26.36 -5.10 1.89
CA HIS A 129 25.64 -6.34 2.19
C HIS A 129 26.59 -7.45 2.65
N ASP A 130 27.24 -7.26 3.80
CA ASP A 130 27.69 -8.38 4.62
C ASP A 130 27.69 -8.00 6.11
N VAL A 131 26.59 -8.33 6.79
CA VAL A 131 26.58 -8.60 8.22
C VAL A 131 25.98 -10.00 8.36
N ARG A 132 26.86 -10.99 8.40
CA ARG A 132 26.53 -12.40 8.57
C ARG A 132 26.85 -12.86 10.00
N GLN A 133 25.79 -13.28 10.73
CA GLN A 133 25.75 -14.39 11.71
C GLN A 133 26.46 -14.19 13.07
N LYS A 134 26.01 -14.66 14.25
CA LYS A 134 25.18 -15.84 14.65
C LYS A 134 24.87 -15.82 16.17
N SER A 135 23.71 -16.37 16.57
CA SER A 135 23.49 -17.27 17.73
C SER A 135 22.01 -17.72 17.71
N GLU A 136 21.68 -18.92 17.18
CA GLU A 136 21.46 -20.19 17.93
C GLU A 136 20.19 -20.17 18.80
N THR A 137 19.26 -21.15 18.87
CA THR A 137 18.88 -22.38 18.15
C THR A 137 17.53 -22.82 18.80
N ALA A 138 16.70 -23.54 18.04
CA ALA A 138 15.64 -24.46 18.49
C ALA A 138 14.34 -23.90 19.14
N HIS A 139 13.23 -23.93 18.40
CA HIS A 139 12.07 -24.77 18.75
C HIS A 139 11.08 -24.89 17.58
N ASP A 140 11.12 -26.07 16.96
CA ASP A 140 9.99 -26.89 16.50
C ASP A 140 8.85 -26.22 15.71
N CYS A 141 9.01 -26.29 14.38
CA CYS A 141 7.88 -26.48 13.48
C CYS A 141 7.57 -27.97 13.37
N ASP A 142 6.72 -28.48 14.26
CA ASP A 142 5.90 -29.67 14.02
C ASP A 142 4.44 -29.26 14.19
N PHE A 143 3.77 -28.93 13.08
CA PHE A 143 2.32 -28.76 13.07
C PHE A 143 1.73 -29.28 11.75
N GLN A 144 1.89 -30.58 11.55
CA GLN A 144 0.97 -31.38 10.74
C GLN A 144 0.55 -32.63 11.52
N ASN A 145 -0.77 -32.72 11.70
CA ASN A 145 -1.62 -33.88 12.00
C ASN A 145 -1.97 -34.19 13.47
N GLN A 146 -3.28 -34.41 13.64
CA GLN A 146 -4.01 -35.11 14.72
C GLN A 146 -4.56 -34.26 15.88
N GLU A 147 -5.82 -33.83 15.74
CA GLU A 147 -6.83 -34.01 16.80
C GLU A 147 -8.21 -34.22 16.13
N ASP A 148 -8.34 -35.33 15.40
CA ASP A 148 -9.60 -36.08 15.29
C ASP A 148 -9.60 -37.11 16.43
N GLU A 149 -9.82 -36.74 17.71
CA GLU A 149 -10.07 -37.75 18.76
C GLU A 149 -10.59 -37.25 20.14
N LYS A 150 -11.52 -36.29 20.22
CA LYS A 150 -12.17 -35.92 21.51
C LYS A 150 -13.68 -35.74 21.49
N GLU A 151 -14.40 -36.54 20.69
CA GLU A 151 -15.88 -36.63 20.79
C GLU A 151 -16.41 -38.06 21.00
N LYS A 152 -15.56 -38.98 21.47
CA LYS A 152 -15.95 -40.36 21.82
C LYS A 152 -15.95 -40.70 23.31
N ASN A 153 -15.87 -39.71 24.20
CA ASN A 153 -15.94 -39.94 25.65
C ASN A 153 -16.99 -39.07 26.36
N ARG A 154 -18.20 -39.03 25.79
CA ARG A 154 -19.45 -38.88 26.55
C ARG A 154 -20.15 -40.24 26.55
N ARG A 155 -19.68 -41.12 27.43
CA ARG A 155 -20.60 -41.97 28.18
C ARG A 155 -21.18 -41.15 29.31
#